data_AF-A0A7V0YD19-F1
#
_entry.id   AF-A0A7V0YD19-F1
#
_cell.length_a   1.000
_cell.length_b   1.000
_cell.length_c   1.000
_cell.angle_alpha   90.00
_cell.angle_beta   90.00
_cell.angle_gamma   90.00
#
_symmetry.space_group_name_H-M   'P 1'
#
loop_
_entity.id
_entity.type
_entity.pdbx_description
1 polymer ?
#
loop_
_entity_poly.entity_id
_entity_poly.type
_entity_poly.pdbx_seq_one_letter_code
_entity_poly.pdbx_strand_id
1 'polypeptide(L)'
;MHRLSRRGLLRGAAGLAAGYWAGQLWEPGLAALAEALEPPAVVVAEGTNEDSAEVLLRAALAPLGGIERFVKPGQTVCIKPNATWMNPPHTASSTDPDLLRALINMVKAAGASRIVIVDRSVFDPPAMVLEVSGLGAVIEETGAEAHVLDRFVEPKSKYTDIDIPQGKAFRNTSVIKAAVEADVRINMAVAKTHIVVPVTLCCKHMMGFLENPPGLHTSLDQGIADIGTAPAIKPVLHILEAIRARVRGAAYGDGTDITDPDRVKRLNKIIAGTDPVLIDAWATANIFGRSPMEITHIKRCFESGLGEIDVEKAIETGRLRVFKPAQVLITPTPTATATATPAPEIRPTTVMLPEQEPTATAIPTPLPTPIPTRRPAGEEIIDINTVLNAPLVPLAAVIGGVGMVVGRRLVGGLRQQSAASLEPEAVAPSEEEGERSEEPLRARRGSSRAAGESSRSRSQGKSARPARRRKSSGESHDR
;
A
#
# COMPACT_ATOMS: atom_id res chain seq x y z
N MET A 1 46.21 40.48 30.89
CA MET A 1 46.48 39.04 30.69
C MET A 1 45.86 38.26 31.85
N HIS A 2 44.73 37.59 31.64
CA HIS A 2 44.16 36.70 32.66
C HIS A 2 45.07 35.49 32.84
N ARG A 3 45.69 35.33 34.02
CA ARG A 3 46.48 34.14 34.35
C ARG A 3 45.53 32.99 34.65
N LEU A 4 45.40 32.06 33.71
CA LEU A 4 44.72 30.78 33.95
C LEU A 4 45.50 30.01 35.01
N SER A 5 44.85 29.73 36.14
CA SER A 5 45.47 28.92 37.19
C SER A 5 45.62 27.47 36.71
N ARG A 6 46.67 26.77 37.15
CA ARG A 6 46.87 25.33 36.86
C ARG A 6 45.63 24.49 37.21
N ARG A 7 44.90 24.87 38.27
CA ARG A 7 43.63 24.24 38.67
C ARG A 7 42.50 24.52 37.68
N GLY A 8 42.43 25.71 37.09
CA GLY A 8 41.47 26.03 36.03
C GLY A 8 41.72 25.25 34.75
N LEU A 9 43.00 25.09 34.38
CA LEU A 9 43.39 24.28 33.21
C LEU A 9 43.04 22.79 33.40
N LEU A 10 43.35 22.22 34.57
CA LEU A 10 43.05 20.81 34.87
C LEU A 10 41.54 20.54 34.95
N ARG A 11 40.74 21.47 35.50
CA ARG A 11 39.27 21.34 35.50
C ARG A 11 38.69 21.45 34.09
N GLY A 12 39.22 22.34 33.25
CA GLY A 12 38.82 22.45 31.85
C GLY A 12 39.14 21.18 31.05
N ALA A 13 40.35 20.61 31.24
CA ALA A 13 40.76 19.37 30.58
C ALA A 13 39.92 18.17 31.05
N ALA A 14 39.64 18.06 32.35
CA ALA A 14 38.78 17.01 32.89
C ALA A 14 37.33 17.13 32.39
N GLY A 15 36.79 18.36 32.29
CA GLY A 15 35.46 18.60 31.75
C GLY A 15 35.32 18.25 30.27
N LEU A 16 36.35 18.57 29.45
CA LEU A 16 36.38 18.21 28.03
C LEU A 16 36.53 16.69 27.83
N ALA A 17 37.36 16.03 28.63
CA ALA A 17 37.50 14.57 28.59
C ALA A 17 36.21 13.87 29.03
N ALA A 18 35.56 14.35 30.10
CA ALA A 18 34.28 13.83 30.55
C ALA A 18 33.17 14.05 29.51
N GLY A 19 33.12 15.21 28.85
CA GLY A 19 32.18 15.48 27.76
C GLY A 19 32.41 14.59 26.54
N TYR A 20 33.68 14.35 26.18
CA TYR A 20 34.04 13.45 25.08
C TYR A 20 33.64 11.99 25.38
N TRP A 21 33.96 11.49 26.58
CA TRP A 21 33.59 10.14 26.99
C TRP A 21 32.08 9.97 27.21
N ALA A 22 31.39 10.99 27.72
CA ALA A 22 29.93 11.00 27.81
C ALA A 22 29.29 10.97 26.41
N GLY A 23 29.83 11.71 25.44
CA GLY A 23 29.40 11.64 24.04
C GLY A 23 29.57 10.25 23.43
N GLN A 24 30.71 9.61 23.66
CA GLN A 24 30.99 8.25 23.17
C GLN A 24 30.12 7.16 23.81
N LEU A 25 29.66 7.36 25.05
CA LEU A 25 28.73 6.46 25.73
C LEU A 25 27.26 6.74 25.39
N TRP A 26 26.94 7.93 24.88
CA TRP A 26 25.57 8.39 24.60
C TRP A 26 25.14 8.15 23.14
N GLU A 27 26.07 8.24 22.17
CA GLU A 27 25.77 7.98 20.76
C GLU A 27 25.23 6.56 20.46
N PRO A 28 25.78 5.47 21.02
CA PRO A 28 25.24 4.12 20.79
C PRO A 28 23.81 3.96 21.33
N GLY A 29 23.51 4.62 22.45
CA GLY A 29 22.18 4.61 23.06
C GLY A 29 21.13 5.36 22.22
N LEU A 30 21.51 6.49 21.61
CA LEU A 30 20.64 7.23 20.69
C LEU A 30 20.46 6.53 19.34
N ALA A 31 21.50 5.88 18.81
CA ALA A 31 21.40 5.09 17.59
C ALA A 31 20.48 3.87 17.79
N ALA A 32 20.61 3.16 18.91
CA ALA A 32 19.71 2.07 19.28
C ALA A 32 18.27 2.55 19.54
N LEU A 33 18.09 3.74 20.13
CA LEU A 33 16.75 4.35 20.27
C LEU A 33 16.16 4.73 18.91
N ALA A 34 16.97 5.31 18.01
CA ALA A 34 16.56 5.72 16.67
C ALA A 34 16.22 4.51 15.77
N GLU A 35 16.98 3.41 15.90
CA GLU A 35 16.71 2.14 15.24
C GLU A 35 15.44 1.47 15.80
N ALA A 36 15.19 1.59 17.12
CA ALA A 36 13.91 1.21 17.72
C ALA A 36 12.72 2.11 17.29
N LEU A 37 13.00 3.33 16.80
CA LEU A 37 12.04 4.33 16.31
C LEU A 37 11.79 4.25 14.79
N GLU A 38 12.54 3.45 14.02
CA GLU A 38 12.26 3.32 12.59
C GLU A 38 10.92 2.61 12.37
N PRO A 39 10.00 3.20 11.58
CA PRO A 39 8.74 2.54 11.26
C PRO A 39 9.01 1.20 10.54
N PRO A 40 8.28 0.12 10.86
CA PRO A 40 8.40 -1.13 10.13
C PRO A 40 8.12 -0.93 8.63
N ALA A 41 8.63 -1.84 7.81
CA ALA A 41 8.35 -1.87 6.38
C ALA A 41 6.92 -2.36 6.11
N VAL A 42 6.41 -3.28 6.93
CA VAL A 42 5.07 -3.88 6.83
C VAL A 42 4.42 -3.99 8.21
N VAL A 43 3.13 -3.69 8.26
CA VAL A 43 2.26 -3.88 9.41
C VAL A 43 1.10 -4.79 9.02
N VAL A 44 0.79 -5.76 9.89
CA VAL A 44 -0.44 -6.55 9.84
C VAL A 44 -1.34 -6.08 10.98
N ALA A 45 -2.47 -5.46 10.64
CA ALA A 45 -3.53 -5.20 11.60
C ALA A 45 -4.49 -6.39 11.67
N GLU A 46 -4.74 -6.91 12.87
CA GLU A 46 -5.67 -8.01 13.13
C GLU A 46 -6.78 -7.57 14.08
N GLY A 47 -8.00 -7.44 13.56
CA GLY A 47 -9.17 -7.13 14.36
C GLY A 47 -10.19 -8.25 14.44
N THR A 48 -11.39 -7.84 14.76
CA THR A 48 -12.56 -8.66 15.08
C THR A 48 -13.73 -8.32 14.16
N ASN A 49 -14.88 -8.98 14.31
CA ASN A 49 -16.03 -8.69 13.45
C ASN A 49 -16.70 -7.36 13.79
N GLU A 50 -16.39 -6.83 14.98
CA GLU A 50 -16.86 -5.58 15.56
C GLU A 50 -16.05 -4.37 15.07
N ASP A 51 -14.81 -4.60 14.60
CA ASP A 51 -13.96 -3.55 14.08
C ASP A 51 -14.40 -3.12 12.67
N SER A 52 -14.55 -1.81 12.47
CA SER A 52 -14.83 -1.25 11.15
C SER A 52 -13.60 -1.29 10.23
N ALA A 53 -13.83 -1.17 8.92
CA ALA A 53 -12.75 -1.03 7.94
C ALA A 53 -11.82 0.15 8.25
N GLU A 54 -12.38 1.27 8.72
CA GLU A 54 -11.60 2.44 9.14
C GLU A 54 -10.70 2.13 10.34
N VAL A 55 -11.22 1.46 11.36
CA VAL A 55 -10.45 1.09 12.57
C VAL A 55 -9.28 0.18 12.19
N LEU A 56 -9.52 -0.84 11.38
CA LEU A 56 -8.47 -1.72 10.87
C LEU A 56 -7.42 -0.95 10.07
N LEU A 57 -7.85 0.00 9.22
CA LEU A 57 -6.94 0.78 8.39
C LEU A 57 -6.06 1.69 9.26
N ARG A 58 -6.63 2.35 10.27
CA ARG A 58 -5.88 3.17 11.23
C ARG A 58 -4.86 2.32 12.00
N ALA A 59 -5.27 1.13 12.44
CA ALA A 59 -4.38 0.20 13.14
C ALA A 59 -3.20 -0.26 12.25
N ALA A 60 -3.41 -0.40 10.94
CA ALA A 60 -2.36 -0.76 9.99
C ALA A 60 -1.42 0.42 9.69
N LEU A 61 -1.95 1.65 9.59
CA LEU A 61 -1.18 2.83 9.21
C LEU A 61 -0.46 3.51 10.38
N ALA A 62 -1.00 3.48 11.60
CA ALA A 62 -0.43 4.20 12.73
C ALA A 62 1.04 3.80 13.02
N PRO A 63 1.41 2.50 13.08
CA PRO A 63 2.80 2.12 13.32
C PRO A 63 3.71 2.43 12.12
N LEU A 64 3.15 2.59 10.91
CA LEU A 64 3.88 3.04 9.72
C LEU A 64 4.16 4.55 9.76
N GLY A 65 3.68 5.30 10.76
CA GLY A 65 3.81 6.76 10.85
C GLY A 65 2.61 7.54 10.32
N GLY A 66 1.46 6.88 10.15
CA GLY A 66 0.22 7.52 9.66
C GLY A 66 0.20 7.73 8.14
N ILE A 67 -0.95 8.18 7.63
CA ILE A 67 -1.11 8.48 6.21
C ILE A 67 -0.26 9.70 5.80
N GLU A 68 -0.03 10.62 6.74
CA GLU A 68 0.73 11.86 6.60
C GLU A 68 2.21 11.60 6.35
N ARG A 69 2.72 10.40 6.64
CA ARG A 69 4.06 9.99 6.19
C ARG A 69 4.14 9.96 4.66
N PHE A 70 3.09 9.47 4.01
CA PHE A 70 3.03 9.18 2.57
C PHE A 70 2.40 10.29 1.75
N VAL A 71 1.42 11.01 2.31
CA VAL A 71 0.69 12.10 1.65
C VAL A 71 1.03 13.42 2.30
N LYS A 72 1.40 14.41 1.48
CA LYS A 72 1.70 15.78 1.90
C LYS A 72 0.64 16.75 1.36
N PRO A 73 0.40 17.88 2.05
CA PRO A 73 -0.55 18.88 1.59
C PRO A 73 -0.27 19.35 0.15
N GLY A 74 -1.33 19.52 -0.63
CA GLY A 74 -1.26 20.01 -2.01
C GLY A 74 -0.99 18.93 -3.07
N GLN A 75 -0.64 17.70 -2.69
CA GLN A 75 -0.35 16.62 -3.64
C GLN A 75 -1.60 16.07 -4.32
N THR A 76 -1.44 15.66 -5.59
CA THR A 76 -2.38 14.77 -6.29
C THR A 76 -2.08 13.33 -5.90
N VAL A 77 -3.07 12.64 -5.33
CA VAL A 77 -2.94 11.25 -4.87
C VAL A 77 -3.72 10.33 -5.78
N CYS A 78 -3.02 9.39 -6.40
CA CYS A 78 -3.58 8.29 -7.17
C CYS A 78 -3.81 7.09 -6.23
N ILE A 79 -5.04 6.61 -6.15
CA ILE A 79 -5.40 5.39 -5.44
C ILE A 79 -5.83 4.35 -6.46
N LYS A 80 -5.20 3.18 -6.39
CA LYS A 80 -5.59 2.03 -7.20
C LYS A 80 -6.30 0.98 -6.35
N PRO A 81 -7.65 1.00 -6.27
CA PRO A 81 -8.41 -0.11 -5.69
C PRO A 81 -8.47 -1.29 -6.67
N ASN A 82 -9.14 -2.36 -6.26
CA ASN A 82 -9.60 -3.41 -7.16
C ASN A 82 -11.03 -3.05 -7.63
N ALA A 83 -11.12 -2.27 -8.71
CA ALA A 83 -12.37 -1.90 -9.38
C ALA A 83 -12.51 -2.70 -10.70
N THR A 84 -12.25 -4.01 -10.62
CA THR A 84 -12.08 -4.88 -11.78
C THR A 84 -13.32 -5.73 -12.08
N TRP A 85 -14.05 -6.16 -11.05
CA TRP A 85 -15.10 -7.18 -11.15
C TRP A 85 -16.48 -6.61 -10.84
N MET A 86 -17.47 -6.95 -11.68
CA MET A 86 -18.88 -6.60 -11.50
C MET A 86 -19.55 -7.54 -10.49
N ASN A 87 -19.07 -7.53 -9.24
CA ASN A 87 -19.65 -8.30 -8.14
C ASN A 87 -20.05 -7.37 -7.00
N PRO A 88 -21.12 -7.69 -6.26
CA PRO A 88 -21.52 -6.93 -5.08
C PRO A 88 -20.40 -6.81 -4.04
N PRO A 89 -20.52 -5.83 -3.12
CA PRO A 89 -19.66 -5.74 -1.95
C PRO A 89 -19.56 -7.06 -1.18
N HIS A 90 -18.51 -7.20 -0.37
CA HIS A 90 -18.31 -8.33 0.56
C HIS A 90 -18.02 -9.69 -0.11
N THR A 91 -17.82 -9.72 -1.42
CA THR A 91 -17.46 -10.94 -2.17
C THR A 91 -15.95 -11.20 -2.24
N ALA A 92 -15.12 -10.28 -1.72
CA ALA A 92 -13.67 -10.25 -1.91
C ALA A 92 -13.23 -10.34 -3.39
N SER A 93 -14.13 -9.97 -4.31
CA SER A 93 -13.85 -9.86 -5.75
C SER A 93 -13.26 -8.48 -6.05
N SER A 94 -13.87 -7.42 -5.51
CA SER A 94 -13.45 -6.02 -5.63
C SER A 94 -13.17 -5.46 -4.23
N THR A 95 -12.53 -4.29 -4.17
CA THR A 95 -12.24 -3.58 -2.90
C THR A 95 -13.52 -3.34 -2.11
N ASP A 96 -13.45 -3.45 -0.78
CA ASP A 96 -14.57 -3.11 0.09
C ASP A 96 -14.83 -1.59 0.05
N PRO A 97 -16.07 -1.14 -0.27
CA PRO A 97 -16.41 0.27 -0.36
C PRO A 97 -16.11 1.07 0.91
N ASP A 98 -16.30 0.47 2.09
CA ASP A 98 -16.04 1.14 3.37
C ASP A 98 -14.56 1.38 3.60
N LEU A 99 -13.73 0.45 3.15
CA LEU A 99 -12.29 0.63 3.22
C LEU A 99 -11.81 1.71 2.24
N LEU A 100 -12.35 1.75 1.01
CA LEU A 100 -12.00 2.80 0.05
C LEU A 100 -12.37 4.19 0.58
N ARG A 101 -13.58 4.32 1.14
CA ARG A 101 -14.04 5.59 1.74
C ARG A 101 -13.15 6.03 2.89
N ALA A 102 -12.79 5.10 3.79
CA ALA A 102 -11.89 5.39 4.90
C ALA A 102 -10.53 5.90 4.40
N LEU A 103 -9.95 5.25 3.39
CA LEU A 103 -8.68 5.69 2.80
C LEU A 103 -8.79 7.07 2.15
N ILE A 104 -9.82 7.32 1.34
CA ILE A 104 -10.03 8.63 0.69
C ILE A 104 -10.16 9.73 1.75
N ASN A 105 -10.94 9.50 2.81
CA ASN A 105 -11.11 10.48 3.89
C ASN A 105 -9.79 10.77 4.64
N MET A 106 -8.96 9.75 4.89
CA MET A 106 -7.63 9.93 5.48
C MET A 106 -6.70 10.72 4.56
N VAL A 107 -6.71 10.41 3.26
CA VAL A 107 -5.90 11.14 2.24
C VAL A 107 -6.32 12.60 2.13
N LYS A 108 -7.63 12.90 2.17
CA LYS A 108 -8.15 14.27 2.24
C LYS A 108 -7.70 14.98 3.51
N ALA A 109 -7.79 14.32 4.67
CA ALA A 109 -7.39 14.87 5.95
C ALA A 109 -5.89 15.21 5.99
N ALA A 110 -5.05 14.47 5.26
CA ALA A 110 -3.64 14.77 5.06
C ALA A 110 -3.37 15.98 4.13
N GLY A 111 -4.41 16.57 3.54
CA GLY A 111 -4.33 17.78 2.75
C GLY A 111 -4.12 17.58 1.25
N ALA A 112 -4.38 16.38 0.71
CA ALA A 112 -4.33 16.16 -0.75
C ALA A 112 -5.23 17.16 -1.50
N SER A 113 -4.70 17.75 -2.58
CA SER A 113 -5.47 18.72 -3.40
C SER A 113 -6.42 18.03 -4.36
N ARG A 114 -6.02 16.84 -4.86
CA ARG A 114 -6.76 16.03 -5.81
C ARG A 114 -6.58 14.56 -5.46
N ILE A 115 -7.65 13.77 -5.64
CA ILE A 115 -7.63 12.32 -5.43
C ILE A 115 -8.19 11.67 -6.69
N VAL A 116 -7.40 10.80 -7.30
CA VAL A 116 -7.74 10.14 -8.55
C VAL A 116 -7.78 8.63 -8.32
N ILE A 117 -8.92 8.03 -8.61
CA ILE A 117 -9.13 6.58 -8.54
C ILE A 117 -8.82 5.98 -9.90
N VAL A 118 -7.80 5.13 -9.98
CA VAL A 118 -7.41 4.49 -11.25
C VAL A 118 -7.57 2.97 -11.15
N ASP A 119 -8.15 2.39 -12.18
CA ASP A 119 -8.03 0.95 -12.44
C ASP A 119 -8.35 0.69 -13.92
N ARG A 120 -8.07 -0.52 -14.38
CA ARG A 120 -8.56 -1.00 -15.66
C ARG A 120 -9.61 -2.06 -15.43
N SER A 121 -10.83 -1.78 -15.88
CA SER A 121 -11.94 -2.71 -15.71
C SER A 121 -11.74 -3.97 -16.55
N VAL A 122 -12.27 -5.11 -16.09
CA VAL A 122 -12.39 -6.33 -16.91
C VAL A 122 -13.79 -6.45 -17.52
N PHE A 123 -14.75 -5.62 -17.11
CA PHE A 123 -16.09 -5.54 -17.70
C PHE A 123 -16.39 -4.15 -18.23
N ASP A 124 -17.06 -4.10 -19.37
CA ASP A 124 -17.43 -2.87 -20.04
C ASP A 124 -18.96 -2.76 -20.10
N PRO A 125 -19.55 -1.58 -19.86
CA PRO A 125 -18.86 -0.35 -19.48
C PRO A 125 -18.40 -0.36 -18.00
N PRO A 126 -17.28 0.32 -17.66
CA PRO A 126 -16.76 0.38 -16.29
C PRO A 126 -17.74 0.98 -15.28
N ALA A 127 -18.70 1.80 -15.73
CA ALA A 127 -19.77 2.33 -14.88
C ALA A 127 -20.57 1.23 -14.18
N MET A 128 -20.84 0.10 -14.84
CA MET A 128 -21.55 -1.03 -14.23
C MET A 128 -20.71 -1.71 -13.14
N VAL A 129 -19.38 -1.78 -13.33
CA VAL A 129 -18.48 -2.32 -12.30
C VAL A 129 -18.52 -1.42 -11.06
N LEU A 130 -18.43 -0.11 -11.25
CA LEU A 130 -18.48 0.86 -10.16
C LEU A 130 -19.82 0.85 -9.43
N GLU A 131 -20.93 0.75 -10.16
CA GLU A 131 -22.27 0.67 -9.59
C GLU A 131 -22.44 -0.61 -8.76
N VAL A 132 -22.22 -1.78 -9.36
CA VAL A 132 -22.47 -3.08 -8.71
C VAL A 132 -21.53 -3.32 -7.54
N SER A 133 -20.26 -2.90 -7.65
CA SER A 133 -19.29 -3.05 -6.55
C SER A 133 -19.51 -2.07 -5.39
N GLY A 134 -20.35 -1.05 -5.57
CA GLY A 134 -20.54 0.03 -4.61
C GLY A 134 -19.40 1.06 -4.58
N LEU A 135 -18.33 0.87 -5.35
CA LEU A 135 -17.20 1.80 -5.40
C LEU A 135 -17.59 3.13 -6.06
N GLY A 136 -18.50 3.13 -7.03
CA GLY A 136 -18.98 4.34 -7.70
C GLY A 136 -19.62 5.32 -6.73
N ALA A 137 -20.48 4.83 -5.83
CA ALA A 137 -21.13 5.65 -4.81
C ALA A 137 -20.11 6.29 -3.85
N VAL A 138 -19.06 5.56 -3.46
CA VAL A 138 -17.97 6.11 -2.63
C VAL A 138 -17.23 7.22 -3.36
N ILE A 139 -16.93 7.02 -4.65
CA ILE A 139 -16.19 8.00 -5.45
C ILE A 139 -16.99 9.29 -5.59
N GLU A 140 -18.29 9.19 -5.87
CA GLU A 140 -19.20 10.33 -5.96
C GLU A 140 -19.37 11.05 -4.62
N GLU A 141 -19.67 10.30 -3.55
CA GLU A 141 -19.83 10.83 -2.17
C GLU A 141 -18.58 11.61 -1.73
N THR A 142 -17.41 11.07 -2.06
CA THR A 142 -16.13 11.69 -1.70
C THR A 142 -15.64 12.70 -2.73
N GLY A 143 -16.32 12.91 -3.87
CA GLY A 143 -15.85 13.82 -4.92
C GLY A 143 -14.45 13.49 -5.46
N ALA A 144 -14.02 12.23 -5.38
CA ALA A 144 -12.79 11.78 -6.01
C ALA A 144 -12.99 11.63 -7.54
N GLU A 145 -11.92 11.75 -8.31
CA GLU A 145 -11.99 11.64 -9.77
C GLU A 145 -11.91 10.16 -10.20
N ALA A 146 -12.87 9.68 -11.00
CA ALA A 146 -12.85 8.30 -11.51
C ALA A 146 -12.10 8.20 -12.85
N HIS A 147 -11.00 7.47 -12.86
CA HIS A 147 -10.25 7.03 -14.04
C HIS A 147 -10.22 5.50 -14.09
N VAL A 148 -11.39 4.88 -13.90
CA VAL A 148 -11.59 3.45 -14.14
C VAL A 148 -11.93 3.26 -15.60
N LEU A 149 -10.96 2.74 -16.34
CA LEU A 149 -10.94 2.81 -17.79
C LEU A 149 -11.53 1.56 -18.45
N ASP A 150 -12.28 1.76 -19.53
CA ASP A 150 -12.78 0.70 -20.41
C ASP A 150 -11.64 0.00 -21.16
N ARG A 151 -11.82 -1.29 -21.47
CA ARG A 151 -10.78 -2.11 -22.12
C ARG A 151 -10.50 -1.74 -23.56
N PHE A 152 -11.49 -1.27 -24.30
CA PHE A 152 -11.45 -1.19 -25.77
C PHE A 152 -11.75 0.19 -26.33
N VAL A 153 -12.57 1.01 -25.65
CA VAL A 153 -13.08 2.26 -26.24
C VAL A 153 -12.45 3.54 -25.68
N GLU A 154 -11.48 3.43 -24.77
CA GLU A 154 -10.80 4.60 -24.23
C GLU A 154 -9.85 5.26 -25.24
N PRO A 155 -9.82 6.60 -25.32
CA PRO A 155 -8.92 7.28 -26.22
C PRO A 155 -7.47 7.11 -25.76
N LYS A 156 -6.55 6.99 -26.74
CA LYS A 156 -5.11 6.87 -26.49
C LYS A 156 -4.52 8.00 -25.63
N SER A 157 -5.16 9.17 -25.61
CA SER A 157 -4.75 10.31 -24.77
C SER A 157 -4.86 10.07 -23.26
N LYS A 158 -5.63 9.06 -22.82
CA LYS A 158 -5.69 8.63 -21.42
C LYS A 158 -4.54 7.71 -21.01
N TYR A 159 -3.70 7.32 -21.95
CA TYR A 159 -2.55 6.45 -21.72
C TYR A 159 -1.25 7.17 -22.08
N THR A 160 -0.15 6.66 -21.54
CA THR A 160 1.21 7.11 -21.86
C THR A 160 2.17 5.95 -21.77
N ASP A 161 3.16 5.91 -22.65
CA ASP A 161 4.27 4.97 -22.55
C ASP A 161 5.22 5.37 -21.43
N ILE A 162 5.75 4.37 -20.74
CA ILE A 162 6.77 4.49 -19.70
C ILE A 162 7.89 3.47 -19.93
N ASP A 163 9.09 3.83 -19.50
CA ASP A 163 10.22 2.91 -19.45
C ASP A 163 10.22 2.09 -18.16
N ILE A 164 10.72 0.87 -18.27
CA ILE A 164 10.97 -0.07 -17.17
C ILE A 164 12.45 -0.46 -17.21
N PRO A 165 13.36 0.41 -16.73
CA PRO A 165 14.80 0.21 -16.92
C PRO A 165 15.32 -1.10 -16.35
N GLN A 166 14.72 -1.57 -15.25
CA GLN A 166 15.08 -2.82 -14.56
C GLN A 166 14.27 -4.04 -15.03
N GLY A 167 13.30 -3.88 -15.92
CA GLY A 167 12.46 -4.97 -16.39
C GLY A 167 13.27 -5.99 -17.18
N LYS A 168 13.03 -7.29 -16.97
CA LYS A 168 13.79 -8.37 -17.63
C LYS A 168 13.12 -8.86 -18.91
N ALA A 169 11.79 -8.98 -18.90
CA ALA A 169 10.98 -9.38 -20.06
C ALA A 169 10.39 -8.17 -20.80
N PHE A 170 10.00 -7.13 -20.07
CA PHE A 170 9.40 -5.90 -20.63
C PHE A 170 10.22 -4.68 -20.21
N ARG A 171 10.75 -3.95 -21.19
CA ARG A 171 11.57 -2.75 -20.97
C ARG A 171 10.79 -1.44 -21.08
N ASN A 172 9.58 -1.49 -21.62
CA ASN A 172 8.64 -0.40 -21.69
C ASN A 172 7.21 -0.96 -21.69
N THR A 173 6.24 -0.11 -21.38
CA THR A 173 4.82 -0.44 -21.47
C THR A 173 3.97 0.83 -21.48
N SER A 174 2.71 0.71 -21.91
CA SER A 174 1.73 1.79 -21.83
C SER A 174 0.89 1.66 -20.57
N VAL A 175 0.68 2.77 -19.87
CA VAL A 175 -0.05 2.86 -18.59
C VAL A 175 -1.08 3.98 -18.59
N ILE A 176 -2.02 3.92 -17.66
CA ILE A 176 -2.99 4.99 -17.40
C ILE A 176 -2.23 6.28 -17.04
N LYS A 177 -2.39 7.32 -17.85
CA LYS A 177 -1.64 8.58 -17.76
C LYS A 177 -1.79 9.26 -16.40
N ALA A 178 -3.00 9.24 -15.84
CA ALA A 178 -3.29 9.81 -14.53
C ALA A 178 -2.46 9.17 -13.40
N ALA A 179 -2.04 7.90 -13.54
CA ALA A 179 -1.16 7.26 -12.55
C ALA A 179 0.26 7.82 -12.58
N VAL A 180 0.75 8.25 -13.76
CA VAL A 180 2.08 8.86 -13.94
C VAL A 180 2.07 10.33 -13.49
N GLU A 181 0.99 11.05 -13.78
CA GLU A 181 0.85 12.48 -13.46
C GLU A 181 0.62 12.76 -11.97
N ALA A 182 0.23 11.76 -11.18
CA ALA A 182 0.06 11.92 -9.74
C ALA A 182 1.40 12.08 -9.01
N ASP A 183 1.41 12.83 -7.90
CA ASP A 183 2.59 12.97 -7.05
C ASP A 183 2.79 11.70 -6.20
N VAL A 184 1.68 11.11 -5.75
CA VAL A 184 1.66 9.96 -4.84
C VAL A 184 0.78 8.87 -5.41
N ARG A 185 1.21 7.61 -5.27
CA ARG A 185 0.47 6.42 -5.66
C ARG A 185 0.27 5.48 -4.47
N ILE A 186 -0.96 5.05 -4.24
CA ILE A 186 -1.33 4.08 -3.22
C ILE A 186 -1.96 2.88 -3.91
N ASN A 187 -1.39 1.69 -3.72
CA ASN A 187 -1.92 0.45 -4.28
C ASN A 187 -2.77 -0.27 -3.23
N MET A 188 -4.04 -0.48 -3.52
CA MET A 188 -5.02 -1.04 -2.59
C MET A 188 -5.60 -2.35 -3.17
N ALA A 189 -4.88 -3.44 -2.94
CA ALA A 189 -5.19 -4.77 -3.43
C ALA A 189 -6.17 -5.52 -2.51
N VAL A 190 -6.72 -6.63 -3.01
CA VAL A 190 -7.60 -7.54 -2.26
C VAL A 190 -6.96 -8.93 -2.20
N ALA A 191 -7.03 -9.57 -1.04
CA ALA A 191 -6.54 -10.93 -0.83
C ALA A 191 -7.44 -11.95 -1.53
N LYS A 192 -6.99 -12.46 -2.68
CA LYS A 192 -7.75 -13.45 -3.46
C LYS A 192 -6.88 -14.40 -4.27
N THR A 193 -7.38 -15.62 -4.48
CA THR A 193 -6.86 -16.56 -5.47
C THR A 193 -7.03 -16.02 -6.88
N HIS A 194 -6.32 -16.61 -7.84
CA HIS A 194 -6.52 -16.32 -9.25
C HIS A 194 -6.36 -17.61 -10.07
N ILE A 195 -6.92 -17.64 -11.29
CA ILE A 195 -6.97 -18.86 -12.11
C ILE A 195 -5.69 -19.07 -12.93
N VAL A 196 -5.07 -17.98 -13.39
CA VAL A 196 -3.84 -18.01 -14.23
C VAL A 196 -2.56 -18.09 -13.40
N VAL A 197 -2.53 -17.38 -12.28
CA VAL A 197 -1.46 -17.43 -11.27
C VAL A 197 -2.11 -17.73 -9.93
N PRO A 198 -1.43 -18.31 -8.94
CA PRO A 198 -2.09 -18.83 -7.75
C PRO A 198 -2.89 -17.79 -6.94
N VAL A 199 -2.40 -16.54 -6.87
CA VAL A 199 -2.96 -15.44 -6.08
C VAL A 199 -2.84 -14.10 -6.81
N THR A 200 -3.65 -13.11 -6.39
CA THR A 200 -3.55 -11.72 -6.89
C THR A 200 -2.61 -10.88 -6.03
N LEU A 201 -3.05 -10.51 -4.83
CA LEU A 201 -2.27 -9.73 -3.84
C LEU A 201 -1.66 -8.44 -4.43
N CYS A 202 -0.68 -7.81 -3.77
CA CYS A 202 -0.18 -6.49 -4.15
C CYS A 202 0.66 -6.50 -5.43
N CYS A 203 1.55 -7.48 -5.64
CA CYS A 203 2.45 -7.51 -6.79
C CYS A 203 1.69 -7.62 -8.11
N LYS A 204 0.78 -8.60 -8.25
CA LYS A 204 -0.04 -8.74 -9.47
C LYS A 204 -1.00 -7.57 -9.63
N HIS A 205 -1.45 -6.95 -8.54
CA HIS A 205 -2.44 -5.88 -8.61
C HIS A 205 -1.97 -4.71 -9.47
N MET A 206 -0.67 -4.42 -9.49
CA MET A 206 -0.03 -3.41 -10.32
C MET A 206 -0.40 -3.48 -11.81
N MET A 207 -0.77 -4.67 -12.32
CA MET A 207 -1.24 -4.85 -13.69
C MET A 207 -2.42 -3.94 -14.07
N GLY A 208 -3.25 -3.51 -13.10
CA GLY A 208 -4.38 -2.62 -13.38
C GLY A 208 -3.98 -1.17 -13.72
N PHE A 209 -2.69 -0.81 -13.66
CA PHE A 209 -2.20 0.44 -14.24
C PHE A 209 -1.97 0.35 -15.75
N LEU A 210 -1.85 -0.85 -16.30
CA LEU A 210 -1.48 -1.03 -17.70
C LEU A 210 -2.62 -0.70 -18.66
N GLU A 211 -2.29 -0.19 -19.84
CA GLU A 211 -3.20 -0.13 -20.98
C GLU A 211 -3.57 -1.54 -21.48
N ASN A 212 -2.60 -2.47 -21.53
CA ASN A 212 -2.80 -3.82 -22.04
C ASN A 212 -2.23 -4.92 -21.12
N PRO A 213 -2.84 -5.18 -19.94
CA PRO A 213 -2.48 -6.28 -19.06
C PRO A 213 -2.35 -7.66 -19.71
N PRO A 214 -3.24 -8.09 -20.63
CA PRO A 214 -3.07 -9.36 -21.35
C PRO A 214 -1.76 -9.47 -22.14
N GLY A 215 -1.14 -8.34 -22.51
CA GLY A 215 0.16 -8.31 -23.18
C GLY A 215 1.28 -8.94 -22.36
N LEU A 216 1.14 -9.02 -21.02
CA LEU A 216 2.12 -9.70 -20.18
C LEU A 216 2.07 -11.22 -20.26
N HIS A 217 1.00 -11.82 -20.80
CA HIS A 217 0.83 -13.28 -20.79
C HIS A 217 1.93 -14.06 -21.52
N THR A 218 2.75 -13.40 -22.34
CA THR A 218 3.96 -13.98 -22.95
C THR A 218 5.06 -14.31 -21.93
N SER A 219 5.09 -13.59 -20.79
CA SER A 219 6.02 -13.82 -19.69
C SER A 219 5.40 -13.30 -18.39
N LEU A 220 4.25 -13.86 -17.99
CA LEU A 220 3.37 -13.25 -16.98
C LEU A 220 4.05 -13.05 -15.62
N ASP A 221 4.69 -14.09 -15.07
CA ASP A 221 5.32 -14.00 -13.75
C ASP A 221 6.45 -12.96 -13.72
N GLN A 222 7.27 -12.90 -14.78
CA GLN A 222 8.33 -11.90 -14.88
C GLN A 222 7.77 -10.52 -15.21
N GLY A 223 6.71 -10.42 -16.03
CA GLY A 223 6.05 -9.16 -16.35
C GLY A 223 5.42 -8.49 -15.13
N ILE A 224 4.85 -9.27 -14.21
CA ILE A 224 4.38 -8.78 -12.91
C ILE A 224 5.55 -8.16 -12.12
N ALA A 225 6.69 -8.83 -12.08
CA ALA A 225 7.89 -8.32 -11.41
C ALA A 225 8.44 -7.06 -12.11
N ASP A 226 8.50 -7.06 -13.44
CA ASP A 226 9.02 -5.94 -14.22
C ASP A 226 8.22 -4.66 -13.96
N ILE A 227 6.88 -4.73 -13.99
CA ILE A 227 6.02 -3.56 -13.72
C ILE A 227 6.20 -3.04 -12.30
N GLY A 228 6.43 -3.92 -11.32
CA GLY A 228 6.74 -3.49 -9.95
C GLY A 228 8.02 -2.64 -9.87
N THR A 229 8.95 -2.80 -10.82
CA THR A 229 10.19 -1.99 -10.88
C THR A 229 10.01 -0.65 -11.59
N ALA A 230 8.86 -0.39 -12.22
CA ALA A 230 8.62 0.80 -13.03
C ALA A 230 8.54 2.07 -12.16
N PRO A 231 9.51 2.99 -12.25
CA PRO A 231 9.56 4.15 -11.35
C PRO A 231 8.36 5.10 -11.51
N ALA A 232 7.86 5.25 -12.74
CA ALA A 232 6.78 6.17 -13.09
C ALA A 232 5.43 5.84 -12.41
N ILE A 233 5.22 4.59 -12.03
CA ILE A 233 3.99 4.12 -11.39
C ILE A 233 4.23 3.44 -10.04
N LYS A 234 5.43 3.59 -9.45
CA LYS A 234 5.76 2.98 -8.17
C LYS A 234 4.89 3.55 -7.04
N PRO A 235 4.12 2.71 -6.32
CA PRO A 235 3.39 3.14 -5.13
C PRO A 235 4.33 3.43 -3.97
N VAL A 236 3.99 4.42 -3.16
CA VAL A 236 4.69 4.70 -1.90
C VAL A 236 4.12 3.88 -0.74
N LEU A 237 2.90 3.37 -0.91
CA LEU A 237 2.17 2.59 0.07
C LEU A 237 1.38 1.51 -0.66
N HIS A 238 1.51 0.28 -0.18
CA HIS A 238 0.71 -0.87 -0.56
C HIS A 238 -0.20 -1.24 0.61
N ILE A 239 -1.46 -1.49 0.32
CA ILE A 239 -2.49 -1.97 1.24
C ILE A 239 -3.05 -3.24 0.62
N LEU A 240 -2.98 -4.34 1.35
CA LEU A 240 -3.66 -5.58 1.05
C LEU A 240 -4.84 -5.71 2.00
N GLU A 241 -6.03 -5.51 1.44
CA GLU A 241 -7.29 -5.78 2.12
C GLU A 241 -7.46 -7.28 2.28
N ALA A 242 -7.61 -7.71 3.53
CA ALA A 242 -7.99 -9.07 3.91
C ALA A 242 -9.09 -9.03 4.99
N ILE A 243 -9.98 -8.01 4.96
CA ILE A 243 -11.19 -8.01 5.80
C ILE A 243 -11.97 -9.27 5.46
N ARG A 244 -12.15 -9.50 4.15
CA ARG A 244 -12.52 -10.78 3.57
C ARG A 244 -11.46 -11.20 2.55
N ALA A 245 -11.26 -12.49 2.41
CA ALA A 245 -10.36 -13.07 1.43
C ALA A 245 -11.05 -14.16 0.62
N ARG A 246 -10.89 -14.13 -0.70
CA ARG A 246 -11.36 -15.21 -1.58
C ARG A 246 -10.27 -16.28 -1.68
N VAL A 247 -10.37 -17.32 -0.86
CA VAL A 247 -9.30 -18.29 -0.63
C VAL A 247 -9.37 -19.52 -1.54
N ARG A 248 -10.46 -19.68 -2.30
CA ARG A 248 -10.66 -20.83 -3.20
C ARG A 248 -11.45 -20.42 -4.45
N GLY A 249 -11.08 -21.02 -5.59
CA GLY A 249 -11.80 -20.85 -6.86
C GLY A 249 -11.32 -19.65 -7.68
N ALA A 250 -12.21 -19.12 -8.53
CA ALA A 250 -11.94 -17.95 -9.36
C ALA A 250 -11.65 -16.71 -8.49
N ALA A 251 -11.07 -15.67 -9.09
CA ALA A 251 -10.79 -14.39 -8.40
C ALA A 251 -12.04 -13.52 -8.17
N TYR A 252 -13.22 -14.03 -8.52
CA TYR A 252 -14.47 -13.30 -8.55
C TYR A 252 -15.65 -14.25 -8.31
N GLY A 253 -16.81 -13.68 -7.98
CA GLY A 253 -18.04 -14.42 -7.72
C GLY A 253 -19.01 -13.61 -6.87
N ASP A 254 -20.27 -14.03 -6.84
CA ASP A 254 -21.37 -13.45 -6.07
C ASP A 254 -21.42 -13.95 -4.61
N GLY A 255 -20.79 -15.08 -4.31
CA GLY A 255 -20.67 -15.62 -2.95
C GLY A 255 -19.89 -14.70 -2.01
N THR A 256 -20.41 -14.51 -0.80
CA THR A 256 -19.80 -13.75 0.31
C THR A 256 -19.28 -14.68 1.40
N ASP A 257 -18.70 -14.13 2.47
CA ASP A 257 -18.31 -14.88 3.67
C ASP A 257 -19.50 -15.55 4.39
N ILE A 258 -20.73 -15.15 4.08
CA ILE A 258 -21.97 -15.72 4.63
C ILE A 258 -22.57 -16.75 3.67
N THR A 259 -22.62 -16.44 2.38
CA THR A 259 -23.32 -17.27 1.39
C THR A 259 -22.44 -18.33 0.73
N ASP A 260 -21.11 -18.16 0.74
CA ASP A 260 -20.13 -19.13 0.23
C ASP A 260 -18.85 -19.13 1.12
N PRO A 261 -18.97 -19.51 2.41
CA PRO A 261 -17.88 -19.45 3.40
C PRO A 261 -16.68 -20.35 3.05
N ASP A 262 -16.89 -21.33 2.18
CA ASP A 262 -15.83 -22.18 1.67
C ASP A 262 -14.87 -21.43 0.74
N ARG A 263 -15.40 -20.47 -0.04
CA ARG A 263 -14.62 -19.71 -1.02
C ARG A 263 -14.21 -18.34 -0.50
N VAL A 264 -15.03 -17.71 0.33
CA VAL A 264 -14.77 -16.40 0.92
C VAL A 264 -14.73 -16.52 2.42
N LYS A 265 -13.63 -16.09 3.04
CA LYS A 265 -13.45 -16.09 4.49
C LYS A 265 -13.34 -14.68 5.00
N ARG A 266 -14.07 -14.35 6.08
CA ARG A 266 -13.84 -13.12 6.84
C ARG A 266 -12.65 -13.33 7.79
N LEU A 267 -11.61 -12.50 7.64
CA LEU A 267 -10.38 -12.59 8.43
C LEU A 267 -10.14 -11.36 9.30
N ASN A 268 -10.78 -10.22 8.97
CA ASN A 268 -10.63 -8.92 9.64
C ASN A 268 -9.17 -8.47 9.73
N LYS A 269 -8.45 -8.55 8.61
CA LYS A 269 -7.04 -8.13 8.52
C LYS A 269 -6.82 -7.06 7.47
N ILE A 270 -5.88 -6.17 7.75
CA ILE A 270 -5.29 -5.28 6.74
C ILE A 270 -3.78 -5.39 6.86
N ILE A 271 -3.11 -5.64 5.75
CA ILE A 271 -1.65 -5.66 5.69
C ILE A 271 -1.24 -4.44 4.89
N ALA A 272 -0.42 -3.57 5.46
CA ALA A 272 0.00 -2.33 4.80
C ALA A 272 1.49 -2.12 4.95
N GLY A 273 2.11 -1.44 3.98
CA GLY A 273 3.55 -1.19 4.03
C GLY A 273 4.14 -0.67 2.74
N THR A 274 5.47 -0.52 2.74
CA THR A 274 6.26 -0.07 1.59
C THR A 274 6.90 -1.23 0.82
N ASP A 275 6.77 -2.46 1.32
CA ASP A 275 7.38 -3.66 0.77
C ASP A 275 6.29 -4.63 0.26
N PRO A 276 5.95 -4.58 -1.05
CA PRO A 276 4.87 -5.40 -1.59
C PRO A 276 5.18 -6.90 -1.60
N VAL A 277 6.47 -7.28 -1.69
CA VAL A 277 6.87 -8.70 -1.67
C VAL A 277 6.63 -9.27 -0.29
N LEU A 278 6.99 -8.54 0.76
CA LEU A 278 6.81 -8.98 2.14
C LEU A 278 5.33 -9.06 2.52
N ILE A 279 4.51 -8.12 2.04
CA ILE A 279 3.04 -8.18 2.18
C ILE A 279 2.50 -9.45 1.52
N ASP A 280 2.87 -9.71 0.27
CA ASP A 280 2.39 -10.85 -0.48
C ASP A 280 2.90 -12.17 0.12
N ALA A 281 4.15 -12.19 0.58
CA ALA A 281 4.75 -13.36 1.19
C ALA A 281 4.05 -13.75 2.49
N TRP A 282 3.82 -12.78 3.37
CA TRP A 282 3.04 -12.99 4.60
C TRP A 282 1.63 -13.51 4.28
N ALA A 283 0.95 -12.89 3.31
CA ALA A 283 -0.39 -13.32 2.93
C ALA A 283 -0.41 -14.75 2.37
N THR A 284 0.55 -15.13 1.52
CA THR A 284 0.63 -16.51 1.00
C THR A 284 0.81 -17.54 2.10
N ALA A 285 1.69 -17.29 3.06
CA ALA A 285 1.94 -18.22 4.15
C ALA A 285 0.74 -18.29 5.10
N ASN A 286 0.16 -17.15 5.47
CA ASN A 286 -0.77 -17.06 6.59
C ASN A 286 -2.25 -17.10 6.18
N ILE A 287 -2.59 -16.74 4.94
CA ILE A 287 -3.97 -16.75 4.43
C ILE A 287 -4.20 -17.92 3.48
N PHE A 288 -3.25 -18.18 2.58
CA PHE A 288 -3.40 -19.19 1.52
C PHE A 288 -2.69 -20.52 1.83
N GLY A 289 -1.92 -20.59 2.92
CA GLY A 289 -1.22 -21.81 3.35
C GLY A 289 -0.22 -22.32 2.32
N ARG A 290 0.47 -21.41 1.63
CA ARG A 290 1.47 -21.72 0.60
C ARG A 290 2.77 -21.01 0.88
N SER A 291 3.89 -21.65 0.54
CA SER A 291 5.17 -20.96 0.63
C SER A 291 5.23 -19.86 -0.43
N PRO A 292 5.72 -18.65 -0.09
CA PRO A 292 5.90 -17.58 -1.07
C PRO A 292 6.85 -17.98 -2.21
N MET A 293 7.80 -18.89 -1.94
CA MET A 293 8.74 -19.41 -2.93
C MET A 293 8.08 -20.33 -3.98
N GLU A 294 6.90 -20.89 -3.68
CA GLU A 294 6.10 -21.69 -4.62
C GLU A 294 5.27 -20.82 -5.57
N ILE A 295 5.15 -19.52 -5.27
CA ILE A 295 4.38 -18.58 -6.07
C ILE A 295 5.32 -17.81 -6.99
N THR A 296 5.44 -18.28 -8.24
CA THR A 296 6.47 -17.83 -9.19
C THR A 296 6.55 -16.32 -9.34
N HIS A 297 5.44 -15.60 -9.56
CA HIS A 297 5.48 -14.14 -9.68
C HIS A 297 5.97 -13.42 -8.41
N ILE A 298 5.64 -13.89 -7.21
CA ILE A 298 6.16 -13.31 -5.95
C ILE A 298 7.66 -13.55 -5.85
N LYS A 299 8.10 -14.78 -6.15
CA LYS A 299 9.53 -15.12 -6.24
C LYS A 299 10.26 -14.23 -7.26
N ARG A 300 9.68 -13.97 -8.45
CA ARG A 300 10.27 -13.07 -9.45
C ARG A 300 10.33 -11.62 -8.96
N CYS A 301 9.34 -11.17 -8.19
CA CYS A 301 9.37 -9.85 -7.59
C CYS A 301 10.52 -9.71 -6.58
N PHE A 302 10.71 -10.72 -5.72
CA PHE A 302 11.84 -10.81 -4.80
C PHE A 302 13.20 -10.79 -5.55
N GLU A 303 13.36 -11.66 -6.55
CA GLU A 303 14.58 -11.73 -7.39
C GLU A 303 14.83 -10.47 -8.23
N SER A 304 13.85 -9.58 -8.32
CA SER A 304 13.95 -8.28 -9.00
C SER A 304 14.15 -7.13 -8.00
N GLY A 305 14.37 -7.44 -6.72
CA GLY A 305 14.72 -6.45 -5.69
C GLY A 305 13.54 -5.61 -5.20
N LEU A 306 12.29 -6.07 -5.40
CA LEU A 306 11.10 -5.31 -5.00
C LEU A 306 10.79 -5.34 -3.51
N GLY A 307 11.43 -6.23 -2.75
CA GLY A 307 11.12 -6.41 -1.35
C GLY A 307 11.74 -7.67 -0.75
N GLU A 308 11.42 -7.95 0.51
CA GLU A 308 11.84 -9.14 1.25
C GLU A 308 10.79 -10.26 1.13
N ILE A 309 11.23 -11.51 1.00
CA ILE A 309 10.34 -12.69 0.91
C ILE A 309 10.37 -13.54 2.18
N ASP A 310 11.42 -13.41 2.99
CA ASP A 310 11.59 -14.12 4.25
C ASP A 310 10.80 -13.44 5.37
N VAL A 311 9.62 -13.99 5.65
CA VAL A 311 8.68 -13.48 6.65
C VAL A 311 9.21 -13.66 8.07
N GLU A 312 9.88 -14.77 8.36
CA GLU A 312 10.39 -15.08 9.70
C GLU A 312 11.50 -14.10 10.07
N LYS A 313 12.48 -13.94 9.18
CA LYS A 313 13.53 -12.92 9.31
C LYS A 313 12.96 -11.51 9.46
N ALA A 314 11.91 -11.17 8.70
CA ALA A 314 11.29 -9.84 8.78
C ALA A 314 10.61 -9.59 10.14
N ILE A 315 10.02 -10.62 10.75
CA ILE A 315 9.45 -10.55 12.10
C ILE A 315 10.57 -10.42 13.14
N GLU A 316 11.61 -11.25 13.07
CA GLU A 316 12.75 -11.24 14.00
C GLU A 316 13.47 -9.89 14.02
N THR A 317 13.63 -9.28 12.84
CA THR A 317 14.26 -7.95 12.69
C THR A 317 13.29 -6.79 12.93
N GLY A 318 12.01 -7.06 13.23
CA GLY A 318 10.99 -6.04 13.46
C GLY A 318 10.60 -5.22 12.23
N ARG A 319 11.00 -5.64 11.01
CA ARG A 319 10.58 -5.05 9.73
C ARG A 319 9.12 -5.36 9.40
N LEU A 320 8.60 -6.51 9.84
CA LEU A 320 7.18 -6.84 9.86
C LEU A 320 6.69 -6.87 11.30
N ARG A 321 5.59 -6.18 11.58
CA ARG A 321 4.99 -6.17 12.92
C ARG A 321 3.49 -6.43 12.84
N VAL A 322 2.95 -7.16 13.82
CA VAL A 322 1.53 -7.47 13.93
C VAL A 322 0.93 -6.68 15.09
N PHE A 323 -0.21 -6.01 14.85
CA PHE A 323 -0.90 -5.19 15.83
C PHE A 323 -2.39 -5.52 15.88
N LYS A 324 -2.99 -5.38 17.06
CA LYS A 324 -4.45 -5.44 17.23
C LYS A 324 -5.02 -4.03 17.43
N PRO A 325 -6.20 -3.68 16.90
CA PRO A 325 -6.77 -2.33 17.04
C PRO A 325 -6.83 -1.81 18.48
N ALA A 326 -7.13 -2.65 19.48
CA ALA A 326 -7.15 -2.25 20.89
C ALA A 326 -5.78 -1.78 21.43
N GLN A 327 -4.67 -2.11 20.76
CA GLN A 327 -3.32 -1.67 21.11
C GLN A 327 -2.97 -0.32 20.48
N VAL A 328 -3.77 0.19 19.54
CA VAL A 328 -3.59 1.48 18.88
C VAL A 328 -4.63 2.44 19.45
N LEU A 329 -4.43 2.88 20.70
CA LEU A 329 -5.24 3.98 21.24
C LEU A 329 -5.01 5.22 20.37
N ILE A 330 -6.12 5.66 19.78
CA ILE A 330 -6.27 6.76 18.84
C ILE A 330 -5.56 8.00 19.39
N THR A 331 -4.47 8.42 18.75
CA THR A 331 -3.99 9.79 18.90
C THR A 331 -5.02 10.70 18.24
N PRO A 332 -5.71 11.60 18.96
CA PRO A 332 -6.60 12.54 18.31
C PRO A 332 -5.78 13.44 17.39
N THR A 333 -6.17 13.51 16.12
CA THR A 333 -5.68 14.53 15.18
C THR A 333 -5.92 15.91 15.82
N PRO A 334 -4.91 16.79 15.92
CA PRO A 334 -5.14 18.13 16.44
C PRO A 334 -6.12 18.85 15.51
N THR A 335 -7.32 19.13 16.04
CA THR A 335 -8.29 19.99 15.38
C THR A 335 -7.63 21.34 15.12
N ALA A 336 -7.55 21.73 13.85
CA ALA A 336 -7.09 23.05 13.45
C ALA A 336 -7.90 24.10 14.22
N THR A 337 -7.21 24.85 15.09
CA THR A 337 -7.82 25.98 15.77
C THR A 337 -8.07 27.06 14.72
N ALA A 338 -9.33 27.25 14.34
CA ALA A 338 -9.73 28.37 13.51
C ALA A 338 -9.58 29.65 14.35
N THR A 339 -8.47 30.37 14.16
CA THR A 339 -8.34 31.74 14.63
C THR A 339 -9.22 32.62 13.73
N ALA A 340 -10.46 32.84 14.13
CA ALA A 340 -11.33 33.83 13.51
C ALA A 340 -11.00 35.22 14.06
N THR A 341 -10.40 36.06 13.21
CA THR A 341 -10.37 37.52 13.40
C THR A 341 -11.76 38.07 13.08
N PRO A 342 -12.41 38.89 13.93
CA PRO A 342 -13.72 39.43 13.61
C PRO A 342 -13.60 40.61 12.63
N ALA A 343 -14.40 40.56 11.55
CA ALA A 343 -14.72 41.71 10.70
C ALA A 343 -16.02 42.37 11.20
N PRO A 344 -16.25 43.68 10.96
CA PRO A 344 -17.16 44.49 11.76
C PRO A 344 -18.65 44.28 11.42
N GLU A 345 -19.48 44.41 12.47
CA GLU A 345 -20.93 44.27 12.47
C GLU A 345 -21.64 45.25 11.52
N ILE A 346 -22.55 44.71 10.70
CA ILE A 346 -23.60 45.49 10.03
C ILE A 346 -24.92 45.18 10.74
N ARG A 347 -25.54 46.20 11.33
CA ARG A 347 -26.83 46.13 12.02
C ARG A 347 -27.99 46.00 11.01
N PRO A 348 -28.94 45.07 11.19
CA PRO A 348 -30.21 45.14 10.48
C PRO A 348 -31.25 45.96 11.27
N THR A 349 -31.95 46.82 10.55
CA THR A 349 -33.07 47.66 11.02
C THR A 349 -34.30 46.79 11.29
N THR A 350 -34.83 46.84 12.51
CA THR A 350 -36.08 46.19 12.92
C THR A 350 -37.30 46.98 12.43
N VAL A 351 -38.22 46.30 11.74
CA VAL A 351 -39.61 46.77 11.52
C VAL A 351 -40.50 46.06 12.54
N MET A 352 -41.25 46.83 13.32
CA MET A 352 -42.15 46.39 14.38
C MET A 352 -43.50 45.89 13.85
N LEU A 353 -44.06 44.83 14.46
CA LEU A 353 -45.50 44.55 14.60
C LEU A 353 -45.76 43.79 15.92
N PRO A 354 -46.99 43.84 16.49
CA PRO A 354 -47.20 44.05 17.94
C PRO A 354 -47.48 42.79 18.79
N GLU A 355 -47.40 43.00 20.10
CA GLU A 355 -47.51 42.08 21.24
C GLU A 355 -48.81 41.25 21.35
N GLN A 356 -48.66 40.01 21.84
CA GLN A 356 -49.66 39.30 22.64
C GLN A 356 -49.01 38.74 23.92
N GLU A 357 -49.73 38.91 25.03
CA GLU A 357 -49.38 38.60 26.43
C GLU A 357 -49.36 37.08 26.78
N PRO A 358 -48.81 36.69 27.96
CA PRO A 358 -48.17 35.38 28.18
C PRO A 358 -49.07 34.34 28.84
N THR A 359 -48.71 33.05 28.75
CA THR A 359 -49.25 32.01 29.65
C THR A 359 -48.21 30.94 30.01
N ALA A 360 -47.94 30.90 31.32
CA ALA A 360 -47.60 29.80 32.23
C ALA A 360 -46.50 28.76 31.91
N THR A 361 -45.54 28.77 32.84
CA THR A 361 -44.42 27.86 33.12
C THR A 361 -44.85 26.44 33.50
N ALA A 362 -44.02 25.44 33.16
CA ALA A 362 -44.00 24.12 33.81
C ALA A 362 -42.58 23.76 34.26
N ILE A 363 -42.48 23.30 35.51
CA ILE A 363 -41.26 22.94 36.27
C ILE A 363 -40.83 21.50 35.93
N PRO A 364 -39.52 21.19 35.78
CA PRO A 364 -39.05 19.80 35.68
C PRO A 364 -38.72 19.15 37.04
N THR A 365 -39.17 17.90 37.20
CA THR A 365 -38.89 16.99 38.32
C THR A 365 -37.47 16.37 38.21
N PRO A 366 -36.72 16.15 39.31
CA PRO A 366 -35.37 15.58 39.24
C PRO A 366 -35.34 14.03 39.20
N LEU A 367 -34.33 13.49 38.51
CA LEU A 367 -33.96 12.07 38.40
C LEU A 367 -33.20 11.56 39.64
N PRO A 368 -33.29 10.25 39.98
CA PRO A 368 -32.61 9.68 41.14
C PRO A 368 -31.14 9.26 40.88
N THR A 369 -30.34 9.36 41.94
CA THR A 369 -28.90 9.05 42.00
C THR A 369 -28.64 7.53 42.16
N PRO A 370 -27.59 6.94 41.53
CA PRO A 370 -27.24 5.54 41.72
C PRO A 370 -26.27 5.30 42.90
N ILE A 371 -26.42 4.12 43.53
CA ILE A 371 -25.66 3.54 44.65
C ILE A 371 -24.41 2.80 44.11
N PRO A 372 -23.25 2.82 44.81
CA PRO A 372 -22.02 2.18 44.31
C PRO A 372 -21.93 0.70 44.66
N THR A 373 -21.38 -0.12 43.74
CA THR A 373 -20.99 -1.51 43.98
C THR A 373 -19.46 -1.69 44.03
N ARG A 374 -19.06 -2.72 44.77
CA ARG A 374 -17.73 -3.01 45.35
C ARG A 374 -16.80 -3.72 44.35
N ARG A 375 -15.53 -3.31 44.28
CA ARG A 375 -14.43 -4.00 43.57
C ARG A 375 -13.91 -5.23 44.35
N PRO A 376 -13.43 -6.29 43.67
CA PRO A 376 -12.37 -7.14 44.20
C PRO A 376 -10.97 -6.64 43.76
N ALA A 377 -9.99 -6.98 44.59
CA ALA A 377 -8.59 -6.59 44.50
C ALA A 377 -7.74 -7.59 43.71
N GLY A 378 -6.64 -7.10 43.11
CA GLY A 378 -5.46 -7.91 42.79
C GLY A 378 -4.96 -7.80 41.35
N GLU A 379 -4.26 -6.71 41.02
CA GLU A 379 -3.08 -6.72 40.14
C GLU A 379 -2.32 -5.38 40.32
N GLU A 380 -1.04 -5.45 40.66
CA GLU A 380 -0.17 -4.27 40.85
C GLU A 380 0.07 -3.57 39.52
N ILE A 381 -0.37 -2.31 39.44
CA ILE A 381 -0.04 -1.39 38.34
C ILE A 381 0.97 -0.39 38.88
N ILE A 382 2.14 -0.32 38.24
CA ILE A 382 3.15 0.72 38.46
C ILE A 382 2.53 2.06 38.03
N ASP A 383 2.35 2.97 38.99
CA ASP A 383 1.79 4.30 38.77
C ASP A 383 2.83 5.22 38.09
N ILE A 384 2.57 5.60 36.84
CA ILE A 384 3.41 6.51 36.03
C ILE A 384 3.08 7.99 36.31
N ASN A 385 2.11 8.30 37.19
CA ASN A 385 1.75 9.69 37.49
C ASN A 385 2.82 10.47 38.29
N THR A 386 3.88 9.83 38.75
CA THR A 386 5.05 10.51 39.35
C THR A 386 5.99 11.15 38.33
N VAL A 387 5.87 10.82 37.04
CA VAL A 387 6.71 11.40 35.96
C VAL A 387 6.00 12.58 35.26
N LEU A 388 4.67 12.70 35.40
CA LEU A 388 3.87 13.72 34.70
C LEU A 388 3.64 15.02 35.49
N ASN A 389 4.06 15.11 36.76
CA ASN A 389 3.80 16.29 37.62
C ASN A 389 5.05 16.98 38.20
N ALA A 390 6.21 16.87 37.56
CA ALA A 390 7.34 17.73 37.88
C ALA A 390 7.18 19.11 37.19
N PRO A 391 7.34 20.25 37.90
CA PRO A 391 7.10 21.57 37.35
C PRO A 391 8.08 21.93 36.22
N LEU A 392 7.53 22.23 35.04
CA LEU A 392 8.22 22.80 33.89
C LEU A 392 8.81 24.18 34.25
N VAL A 393 10.14 24.28 34.27
CA VAL A 393 10.87 25.56 34.31
C VAL A 393 10.94 26.11 32.88
N PRO A 394 10.60 27.39 32.63
CA PRO A 394 10.59 27.95 31.29
C PRO A 394 12.01 28.34 30.87
N LEU A 395 12.51 27.77 29.77
CA LEU A 395 13.77 28.19 29.16
C LEU A 395 13.48 29.00 27.89
N ALA A 396 13.36 30.32 28.04
CA ALA A 396 13.50 31.27 26.95
C ALA A 396 14.32 32.48 27.41
N ALA A 397 15.31 32.83 26.57
CA ALA A 397 16.21 33.98 26.58
C ALA A 397 17.36 33.98 27.62
N VAL A 398 18.62 33.95 27.16
CA VAL A 398 19.40 35.14 26.76
C VAL A 398 20.72 34.74 26.06
N ILE A 399 20.74 34.99 24.74
CA ILE A 399 21.72 35.71 23.91
C ILE A 399 23.22 35.29 23.87
N GLY A 400 23.66 35.07 22.61
CA GLY A 400 24.97 35.46 22.07
C GLY A 400 25.72 34.27 21.46
N GLY A 401 25.77 34.04 20.15
CA GLY A 401 25.96 34.98 19.05
C GLY A 401 27.37 34.79 18.48
N VAL A 402 27.45 34.35 17.22
CA VAL A 402 28.62 34.39 16.32
C VAL A 402 29.70 33.31 16.52
N GLY A 403 29.81 32.39 15.55
CA GLY A 403 31.06 31.70 15.24
C GLY A 403 30.96 30.21 14.90
N MET A 404 30.60 29.89 13.65
CA MET A 404 31.24 28.86 12.79
C MET A 404 30.31 28.46 11.63
N VAL A 405 30.09 29.40 10.73
CA VAL A 405 30.21 29.09 9.30
C VAL A 405 31.71 29.18 9.00
N VAL A 406 32.20 28.32 8.10
CA VAL A 406 33.61 28.06 7.72
C VAL A 406 34.22 26.86 8.46
N GLY A 407 34.08 25.68 7.86
CA GLY A 407 34.74 24.46 8.31
C GLY A 407 34.37 23.16 7.60
N ARG A 408 33.83 23.18 6.37
CA ARG A 408 33.65 21.97 5.54
C ARG A 408 33.91 22.17 4.04
N ARG A 409 34.84 23.06 3.73
CA ARG A 409 35.65 23.05 2.50
C ARG A 409 37.10 23.08 2.95
N LEU A 410 37.68 21.90 3.19
CA LEU A 410 39.12 21.57 3.27
C LEU A 410 39.32 20.18 3.93
N VAL A 411 38.63 19.14 3.44
CA VAL A 411 39.06 17.73 3.53
C VAL A 411 38.58 17.00 2.27
N GLY A 412 38.95 17.56 1.12
CA GLY A 412 38.64 17.04 -0.22
C GLY A 412 39.70 17.41 -1.27
N GLY A 413 40.86 17.90 -0.82
CA GLY A 413 42.03 18.17 -1.65
C GLY A 413 43.26 17.82 -0.82
N LEU A 414 44.19 17.09 -1.43
CA LEU A 414 45.39 16.46 -0.85
C LEU A 414 45.23 14.98 -0.44
N ARG A 415 44.85 14.15 -1.41
CA ARG A 415 45.41 12.79 -1.55
C ARG A 415 45.58 12.42 -3.02
N GLN A 416 46.39 13.20 -3.73
CA GLN A 416 47.04 12.79 -4.97
C GLN A 416 48.26 13.70 -5.18
N GLN A 417 49.45 13.18 -4.90
CA GLN A 417 50.68 13.35 -5.70
C GLN A 417 51.85 12.62 -5.02
N SER A 418 52.00 11.36 -5.43
CA SER A 418 53.22 10.55 -5.54
C SER A 418 52.69 9.16 -5.94
N ALA A 419 52.87 8.61 -7.13
CA ALA A 419 53.91 8.79 -8.12
C ALA A 419 53.32 8.69 -9.54
N ALA A 420 53.82 9.53 -10.44
CA ALA A 420 53.72 9.34 -11.88
C ALA A 420 55.06 8.82 -12.38
N SER A 421 55.07 7.72 -13.11
CA SER A 421 55.66 7.60 -14.46
C SER A 421 55.75 6.14 -14.90
N LEU A 422 55.64 5.95 -16.22
CA LEU A 422 55.89 4.75 -17.02
C LEU A 422 54.67 3.85 -17.37
N GLU A 423 53.94 4.34 -18.38
CA GLU A 423 53.44 3.58 -19.56
C GLU A 423 54.60 2.83 -20.26
N PRO A 424 54.38 1.70 -20.98
CA PRO A 424 53.70 1.79 -22.29
C PRO A 424 52.85 0.60 -22.78
N GLU A 425 52.00 0.97 -23.73
CA GLU A 425 51.64 0.32 -25.01
C GLU A 425 50.71 -0.90 -25.08
N ALA A 426 49.74 -0.70 -25.98
CA ALA A 426 48.75 -1.64 -26.48
C ALA A 426 49.33 -2.55 -27.57
N VAL A 427 48.93 -3.83 -27.56
CA VAL A 427 48.86 -4.69 -28.75
C VAL A 427 47.69 -5.67 -28.56
N ALA A 428 46.85 -5.78 -29.59
CA ALA A 428 45.91 -6.88 -29.81
C ALA A 428 46.32 -7.59 -31.13
N PRO A 429 45.64 -8.68 -31.51
CA PRO A 429 45.80 -10.05 -31.04
C PRO A 429 46.54 -10.91 -32.08
N SER A 430 47.07 -12.07 -31.69
CA SER A 430 47.60 -13.07 -32.63
C SER A 430 46.80 -14.37 -32.57
N GLU A 431 46.45 -14.80 -33.77
CA GLU A 431 45.95 -16.11 -34.18
C GLU A 431 46.87 -17.24 -33.71
N GLU A 432 46.30 -18.39 -33.38
CA GLU A 432 46.85 -19.64 -33.91
C GLU A 432 45.76 -20.72 -34.00
N GLU A 433 45.74 -21.34 -35.17
CA GLU A 433 44.84 -22.37 -35.66
C GLU A 433 45.12 -23.73 -35.00
N GLY A 434 44.11 -24.61 -35.02
CA GLY A 434 44.22 -25.98 -34.51
C GLY A 434 43.04 -26.87 -34.90
N GLU A 435 42.71 -26.84 -36.19
CA GLU A 435 42.11 -27.88 -37.06
C GLU A 435 41.40 -29.15 -36.51
N ARG A 436 40.30 -29.49 -37.22
CA ARG A 436 39.63 -30.81 -37.46
C ARG A 436 38.53 -31.24 -36.45
N SER A 437 37.32 -31.66 -36.85
CA SER A 437 36.76 -31.99 -38.17
C SER A 437 35.21 -32.10 -38.10
N GLU A 438 34.57 -31.62 -39.16
CA GLU A 438 33.19 -31.88 -39.67
C GLU A 438 32.84 -33.39 -39.70
N GLU A 439 31.72 -33.89 -39.17
CA GLU A 439 30.30 -33.93 -39.65
C GLU A 439 29.86 -35.44 -39.78
N PRO A 440 28.63 -35.81 -40.18
CA PRO A 440 27.56 -36.29 -39.30
C PRO A 440 27.19 -37.78 -39.53
N LEU A 441 26.40 -38.38 -38.63
CA LEU A 441 25.71 -39.65 -38.95
C LEU A 441 24.22 -39.67 -38.58
N ARG A 442 23.42 -39.85 -39.64
CA ARG A 442 22.00 -40.21 -39.66
C ARG A 442 21.77 -41.66 -39.21
N ALA A 443 20.65 -41.83 -38.50
CA ALA A 443 19.61 -42.87 -38.65
C ALA A 443 19.98 -44.37 -38.74
N ARG A 444 19.39 -45.17 -37.83
CA ARG A 444 18.63 -46.43 -38.06
C ARG A 444 18.06 -46.92 -36.71
N ARG A 445 16.74 -46.99 -36.53
CA ARG A 445 15.80 -48.11 -36.82
C ARG A 445 16.07 -49.41 -36.04
N GLY A 446 15.02 -49.87 -35.32
CA GLY A 446 14.78 -51.24 -34.84
C GLY A 446 14.14 -51.24 -33.44
N SER A 447 12.82 -51.17 -33.25
CA SER A 447 11.75 -52.20 -33.43
C SER A 447 11.74 -53.36 -32.41
N SER A 448 10.74 -53.36 -31.52
CA SER A 448 9.80 -54.48 -31.20
C SER A 448 8.87 -54.00 -30.06
N ARG A 449 7.53 -53.89 -30.24
CA ARG A 449 6.45 -54.92 -30.12
C ARG A 449 6.53 -55.69 -28.79
N ALA A 450 5.48 -55.87 -27.98
CA ALA A 450 4.05 -56.14 -28.25
C ALA A 450 3.20 -55.73 -27.00
N ALA A 451 2.00 -55.16 -27.14
CA ALA A 451 0.65 -55.76 -27.36
C ALA A 451 -0.06 -56.26 -26.09
N GLY A 452 -1.34 -55.86 -25.98
CA GLY A 452 -2.30 -56.31 -24.96
C GLY A 452 -3.64 -55.56 -25.11
N GLU A 453 -4.44 -55.97 -26.09
CA GLU A 453 -5.83 -55.55 -26.31
C GLU A 453 -6.83 -56.23 -25.35
N SER A 454 -7.93 -55.53 -25.02
CA SER A 454 -9.32 -56.00 -25.18
C SER A 454 -10.28 -54.82 -24.83
N SER A 455 -11.00 -54.21 -25.77
CA SER A 455 -12.37 -54.55 -26.26
C SER A 455 -13.44 -54.53 -25.14
N ARG A 456 -14.67 -54.00 -25.23
CA ARG A 456 -15.55 -53.39 -26.26
C ARG A 456 -16.77 -52.87 -25.47
N SER A 457 -17.47 -51.83 -25.95
CA SER A 457 -18.87 -51.93 -26.41
C SER A 457 -19.54 -50.56 -26.59
N ARG A 458 -20.40 -50.47 -27.61
CA ARG A 458 -21.13 -49.31 -28.13
C ARG A 458 -22.46 -49.11 -27.38
N SER A 459 -22.98 -47.88 -27.41
CA SER A 459 -24.36 -47.65 -27.88
C SER A 459 -24.60 -46.19 -28.28
N GLN A 460 -25.18 -46.01 -29.46
CA GLN A 460 -25.64 -44.75 -30.05
C GLN A 460 -26.93 -44.25 -29.37
N GLY A 461 -27.08 -42.93 -29.26
CA GLY A 461 -28.33 -42.25 -28.91
C GLY A 461 -28.57 -41.05 -29.84
N LYS A 462 -29.70 -41.08 -30.56
CA LYS A 462 -30.18 -40.15 -31.58
C LYS A 462 -30.43 -38.73 -31.02
N SER A 463 -30.13 -37.67 -31.78
CA SER A 463 -30.66 -36.33 -31.55
C SER A 463 -31.73 -35.97 -32.58
N ALA A 464 -32.87 -35.51 -32.09
CA ALA A 464 -34.02 -35.04 -32.87
C ALA A 464 -33.99 -33.52 -33.01
N ARG A 465 -34.33 -33.03 -34.21
CA ARG A 465 -34.67 -31.63 -34.50
C ARG A 465 -35.94 -31.21 -33.76
N PRO A 466 -36.16 -29.89 -33.63
CA PRO A 466 -37.41 -29.35 -34.18
C PRO A 466 -37.22 -28.09 -35.03
N ALA A 467 -38.22 -27.86 -35.87
CA ALA A 467 -38.30 -26.77 -36.84
C ALA A 467 -39.21 -25.62 -36.36
N ARG A 468 -38.93 -24.43 -36.93
CA ARG A 468 -39.80 -23.27 -37.19
C ARG A 468 -40.31 -22.43 -36.00
N ARG A 469 -39.91 -21.14 -36.03
CA ARG A 469 -40.84 -20.03 -36.28
C ARG A 469 -40.13 -18.81 -36.85
N ARG A 470 -40.44 -18.49 -38.12
CA ARG A 470 -40.32 -17.15 -38.71
C ARG A 470 -41.52 -16.34 -38.25
N LYS A 471 -41.31 -15.10 -37.80
CA LYS A 471 -42.29 -14.01 -37.92
C LYS A 471 -41.60 -12.84 -38.61
N SER A 472 -42.32 -12.33 -39.59
CA SER A 472 -41.98 -11.32 -40.58
C SER A 472 -41.92 -9.91 -39.99
N SER A 473 -40.89 -9.18 -40.41
CA SER A 473 -40.83 -7.72 -40.48
C SER A 473 -41.84 -7.20 -41.50
N GLY A 474 -42.50 -6.10 -41.17
CA GLY A 474 -43.19 -5.22 -42.12
C GLY A 474 -42.49 -3.86 -42.14
N GLU A 475 -42.05 -3.44 -43.32
CA GLU A 475 -41.92 -2.04 -43.74
C GLU A 475 -43.34 -1.40 -43.70
N SER A 476 -43.61 -0.11 -43.59
CA SER A 476 -42.96 1.15 -43.97
C SER A 476 -43.83 2.29 -43.38
N HIS A 477 -43.26 3.47 -43.09
CA HIS A 477 -43.81 4.75 -43.58
C HIS A 477 -42.92 5.94 -43.21
N ASP A 478 -42.61 6.73 -44.24
CA ASP A 478 -42.15 8.11 -44.19
C ASP A 478 -43.09 9.01 -43.37
N ARG A 479 -42.52 9.84 -42.50
CA ARG A 479 -42.55 11.33 -42.55
C ARG A 479 -41.87 11.95 -41.34
#